data_AF-A0A183STX1-F1
#
_entry.id   AF-A0A183STX1-F1
#
_cell.length_a   1.000
_cell.length_b   1.000
_cell.length_c   1.000
_cell.angle_alpha   90.00
_cell.angle_beta   90.00
_cell.angle_gamma   90.00
#
_symmetry.space_group_name_H-M   'P 1'
#
loop_
_entity.id
_entity.type
_entity.pdbx_description
1 polymer ?
#
loop_
_entity_poly.entity_id
_entity_poly.type
_entity_poly.pdbx_seq_one_letter_code
_entity_poly.pdbx_strand_id
1 'polypeptide(L)'
;MQDAWIIRKAEEIQGYADRNEMKNFLKAIKAIFSPCIKGTAPLLSSECTTLLTEKSQILKRWDEDFRSVLNYSSAIYYSAIDRLPHVDLNNDLDLPRSLTETIRTVQQISGGKAPGTDAFPPEVYKHDTLPRDMAPWTSYSGFQRCDHCPSLQTEGDPATL
;
A
#
# COMPACT_ATOMS: atom_id res chain seq x y z
N MET A 1 15.40 -14.54 -34.30
CA MET A 1 14.04 -14.39 -34.90
C MET A 1 12.99 -14.08 -33.84
N GLN A 2 13.00 -14.77 -32.70
CA GLN A 2 12.10 -14.46 -31.56
C GLN A 2 12.36 -13.06 -30.98
N ASP A 3 13.61 -12.63 -30.84
CA ASP A 3 13.94 -11.34 -30.22
C ASP A 3 13.38 -10.15 -30.98
N ALA A 4 13.48 -10.14 -32.31
CA ALA A 4 12.91 -9.09 -33.16
C ALA A 4 11.38 -9.02 -33.07
N TRP A 5 10.72 -10.16 -32.86
CA TRP A 5 9.27 -10.21 -32.68
C TRP A 5 8.86 -9.67 -31.29
N ILE A 6 9.60 -10.01 -30.23
CA ILE A 6 9.36 -9.51 -28.87
C ILE A 6 9.56 -7.99 -28.81
N ILE A 7 10.65 -7.49 -29.40
CA ILE A 7 10.95 -6.05 -29.46
C ILE A 7 9.80 -5.29 -30.12
N ARG A 8 9.36 -5.72 -31.30
CA ARG A 8 8.24 -5.09 -32.02
C ARG A 8 6.93 -5.12 -31.22
N LYS A 9 6.69 -6.19 -30.46
CA LYS A 9 5.49 -6.32 -29.61
C LYS A 9 5.55 -5.40 -28.38
N ALA A 10 6.73 -5.22 -27.81
CA ALA A 10 6.94 -4.27 -26.71
C ALA A 10 6.74 -2.83 -27.17
N GLU A 11 7.27 -2.45 -28.34
CA GLU A 11 7.07 -1.13 -28.95
C GLU A 11 5.59 -0.83 -29.24
N GLU A 12 4.85 -1.82 -29.75
CA GLU A 12 3.41 -1.70 -30.01
C GLU A 12 2.61 -1.45 -28.71
N ILE A 13 2.92 -2.20 -27.65
CA ILE A 13 2.28 -2.05 -26.33
C ILE A 13 2.64 -0.71 -25.68
N GLN A 14 3.91 -0.31 -25.74
CA GLN A 14 4.36 0.98 -25.24
C GLN A 14 3.66 2.12 -25.97
N GLY A 15 3.56 2.05 -27.30
CA GLY A 15 2.85 3.05 -28.09
C GLY A 15 1.37 3.18 -27.71
N TYR A 16 0.70 2.11 -27.27
CA TYR A 16 -0.66 2.22 -26.72
C TYR A 16 -0.70 2.87 -25.35
N ALA A 17 0.29 2.64 -24.49
CA ALA A 17 0.41 3.30 -23.20
C ALA A 17 0.66 4.80 -23.37
N ASP A 18 1.58 5.18 -24.25
CA ASP A 18 1.95 6.57 -24.54
C ASP A 18 0.77 7.37 -25.11
N ARG A 19 -0.11 6.71 -25.89
CA ARG A 19 -1.34 7.30 -26.44
C ARG A 19 -2.55 7.22 -25.50
N ASN A 20 -2.39 6.69 -24.29
CA ASN A 20 -3.47 6.43 -23.32
C ASN A 20 -4.61 5.56 -23.89
N GLU A 21 -4.30 4.67 -24.83
CA GLU A 21 -5.26 3.77 -25.46
C GLU A 21 -5.41 2.47 -24.66
N MET A 22 -5.91 2.58 -23.42
CA MET A 22 -5.97 1.47 -22.45
C MET A 22 -6.68 0.22 -23.00
N LYS A 23 -7.74 0.41 -23.82
CA LYS A 23 -8.48 -0.69 -24.46
C LYS A 23 -7.63 -1.48 -25.45
N ASN A 24 -6.76 -0.81 -26.20
CA ASN A 24 -5.89 -1.45 -27.19
C ASN A 24 -4.65 -2.05 -26.51
N PHE A 25 -4.12 -1.38 -25.48
CA PHE A 25 -3.08 -1.92 -24.60
C PHE A 25 -3.48 -3.30 -24.02
N LEU A 26 -4.67 -3.39 -23.41
CA LEU A 26 -5.17 -4.64 -22.85
C LEU A 26 -5.40 -5.73 -23.91
N LYS A 27 -5.87 -5.35 -25.11
CA LYS A 27 -6.01 -6.30 -26.23
C LYS A 27 -4.67 -6.85 -26.69
N ALA A 28 -3.65 -5.99 -26.81
CA ALA A 28 -2.31 -6.37 -27.26
C ALA A 28 -1.62 -7.30 -26.25
N ILE A 29 -1.68 -6.97 -24.95
CA ILE A 29 -1.20 -7.85 -23.87
C ILE A 29 -1.92 -9.20 -23.95
N LYS A 30 -3.25 -9.19 -24.00
CA LYS A 30 -4.04 -10.41 -24.07
C LYS A 30 -3.64 -11.26 -25.28
N ALA A 31 -3.35 -10.68 -26.44
CA ALA A 31 -2.93 -11.44 -27.62
C ALA A 31 -1.57 -12.15 -27.46
N ILE A 32 -0.63 -11.60 -26.68
CA ILE A 32 0.68 -12.22 -26.40
C ILE A 32 0.52 -13.40 -25.44
N PHE A 33 -0.28 -13.22 -24.39
CA PHE A 33 -0.53 -14.26 -23.39
C PHE A 33 -1.61 -15.28 -23.83
N SER A 34 -2.41 -14.95 -24.86
CA SER A 34 -3.57 -15.73 -25.28
C SER A 34 -3.52 -16.24 -26.73
N PRO A 35 -2.56 -17.09 -27.12
CA PRO A 35 -2.99 -18.36 -27.66
C PRO A 35 -3.80 -19.05 -26.54
N CYS A 36 -5.08 -18.70 -26.43
CA CYS A 36 -5.99 -19.31 -25.46
C CYS A 36 -6.11 -20.80 -25.84
N ILE A 37 -5.26 -21.64 -25.26
CA ILE A 37 -5.60 -23.04 -25.08
C ILE A 37 -6.77 -22.98 -24.09
N LYS A 38 -8.00 -23.05 -24.60
CA LYS A 38 -9.21 -23.21 -23.80
C LYS A 38 -9.21 -24.62 -23.22
N GLY A 39 -8.17 -24.99 -22.49
CA GLY A 39 -8.20 -26.11 -21.58
C GLY A 39 -8.91 -25.59 -20.34
N THR A 40 -10.19 -25.91 -20.20
CA THR A 40 -10.79 -25.87 -18.87
C THR A 40 -9.94 -26.81 -18.02
N ALA A 41 -9.22 -26.27 -17.03
CA ALA A 41 -8.40 -27.09 -16.15
C ALA A 41 -9.32 -28.09 -15.45
N PRO A 42 -9.13 -29.41 -15.64
CA PRO A 42 -9.94 -30.40 -14.97
C PRO A 42 -9.73 -30.27 -13.45
N LEU A 43 -10.83 -30.24 -12.70
CA LEU A 43 -10.78 -30.20 -11.23
C LEU A 43 -11.05 -31.58 -10.66
N LEU A 44 -10.53 -31.88 -9.48
CA LEU A 44 -10.84 -33.12 -8.79
C LEU A 44 -12.22 -33.02 -8.11
N SER A 45 -12.95 -34.13 -8.07
CA SER A 45 -14.15 -34.29 -7.24
C SER A 45 -13.82 -34.16 -5.74
N SER A 46 -14.85 -33.99 -4.89
CA SER A 46 -14.71 -33.97 -3.42
C SER A 46 -13.92 -35.17 -2.90
N GLU A 47 -14.22 -36.35 -3.45
CA GLU A 47 -13.63 -37.62 -3.07
C GLU A 47 -12.27 -37.87 -3.74
N CYS A 48 -11.76 -36.93 -4.54
CA CYS A 48 -10.51 -37.04 -5.30
C CYS A 48 -10.46 -38.25 -6.27
N THR A 49 -11.60 -38.90 -6.56
CA THR A 49 -11.66 -40.11 -7.39
C THR A 49 -11.83 -39.84 -8.88
N THR A 50 -12.34 -38.67 -9.26
CA THR A 50 -12.67 -38.33 -10.65
C THR A 50 -12.24 -36.92 -11.02
N LEU A 51 -11.87 -36.72 -12.29
CA LEU A 51 -11.59 -35.42 -12.88
C LEU A 51 -12.87 -34.85 -13.52
N LEU A 52 -13.27 -33.68 -13.05
CA LEU A 52 -14.37 -32.86 -13.55
C LEU A 52 -13.88 -32.00 -14.70
N THR A 53 -14.33 -32.33 -15.92
CA THR A 53 -13.99 -31.60 -17.15
C THR A 53 -15.13 -30.71 -17.63
N GLU A 54 -16.36 -30.99 -17.19
CA GLU A 54 -17.55 -30.19 -17.52
C GLU A 54 -17.63 -28.92 -16.67
N LYS A 55 -17.94 -27.79 -17.32
CA LYS A 55 -18.05 -26.48 -16.67
C LYS A 55 -19.10 -26.45 -15.55
N SER A 56 -20.24 -27.13 -15.73
CA SER A 56 -21.31 -27.22 -14.73
C SER A 56 -20.84 -27.94 -13.46
N GLN A 57 -20.13 -29.05 -13.63
CA GLN A 57 -19.59 -29.85 -12.53
C GLN A 57 -18.49 -29.10 -11.79
N ILE A 58 -17.63 -28.39 -12.52
CA ILE A 58 -16.61 -27.50 -11.96
C ILE A 58 -17.25 -26.42 -11.10
N LEU A 59 -18.25 -25.69 -11.62
CA LEU A 59 -18.92 -24.62 -10.88
C LEU A 59 -19.62 -25.14 -9.62
N LYS A 60 -20.21 -26.34 -9.69
CA LYS A 60 -20.80 -26.99 -8.53
C LYS A 60 -19.74 -27.35 -7.48
N ARG A 61 -18.59 -27.87 -7.90
CA ARG A 61 -17.46 -28.17 -6.99
C ARG A 61 -16.94 -26.90 -6.31
N TRP A 62 -16.85 -25.80 -7.05
CA TRP A 62 -16.51 -24.50 -6.45
C TRP A 62 -17.53 -24.08 -5.40
N ASP A 63 -18.84 -24.21 -5.64
CA ASP A 63 -19.87 -23.90 -4.63
C ASP A 63 -19.72 -24.76 -3.36
N GLU A 64 -19.44 -26.06 -3.52
CA GLU A 64 -19.18 -26.98 -2.41
C GLU A 64 -17.93 -26.57 -1.60
N ASP A 65 -16.81 -26.28 -2.29
CA ASP A 65 -15.56 -25.86 -1.66
C ASP A 65 -15.73 -24.53 -0.93
N PHE A 66 -16.34 -23.52 -1.58
CA PHE A 66 -16.62 -22.24 -0.96
C PHE A 66 -17.55 -22.37 0.25
N ARG A 67 -18.56 -23.22 0.19
CA ARG A 67 -19.44 -23.48 1.34
C ARG A 67 -18.66 -24.10 2.49
N SER A 68 -17.76 -25.04 2.21
CA SER A 68 -16.95 -25.69 3.26
C SER A 68 -15.98 -24.73 3.94
N VAL A 69 -15.38 -23.81 3.18
CA VAL A 69 -14.42 -22.82 3.70
C VAL A 69 -15.13 -21.70 4.45
N LEU A 70 -16.21 -21.15 3.88
CA LEU A 70 -16.89 -19.96 4.43
C LEU A 70 -17.94 -20.29 5.48
N ASN A 71 -18.58 -21.46 5.38
CA ASN A 71 -19.54 -21.94 6.38
C ASN A 71 -18.96 -23.06 7.23
N TYR A 72 -17.62 -23.14 7.33
CA TYR A 72 -17.01 -23.95 8.36
C TYR A 72 -17.57 -23.47 9.69
N SER A 73 -18.37 -24.31 10.35
CA SER A 73 -18.87 -24.02 11.68
C SER A 73 -17.64 -23.97 12.58
N SER A 74 -17.11 -22.77 12.76
CA SER A 74 -16.06 -22.54 13.71
C SER A 74 -16.72 -22.73 15.06
N ALA A 75 -16.63 -23.95 15.58
CA ALA A 75 -16.54 -24.12 17.02
C ALA A 75 -15.27 -23.40 17.45
N ILE A 76 -15.28 -22.07 17.43
CA ILE A 76 -14.43 -21.26 18.28
C ILE A 76 -14.82 -21.75 19.65
N TYR A 77 -14.00 -22.69 20.12
CA TYR A 77 -14.14 -23.41 21.36
C TYR A 77 -14.32 -22.29 22.39
N TYR A 78 -15.52 -22.13 22.96
CA TYR A 78 -15.73 -21.16 24.04
C TYR A 78 -14.70 -21.39 25.16
N SER A 79 -14.34 -22.65 25.35
CA SER A 79 -13.25 -23.10 26.19
C SER A 79 -11.83 -22.73 25.71
N ALA A 80 -11.62 -22.24 24.49
CA ALA A 80 -10.38 -21.59 24.06
C ALA A 80 -10.40 -20.10 24.44
N ILE A 81 -11.57 -19.47 24.40
CA ILE A 81 -11.79 -18.11 24.91
C ILE A 81 -11.60 -18.11 26.44
N ASP A 82 -12.15 -19.08 27.16
CA ASP A 82 -12.00 -19.22 28.61
C ASP A 82 -10.56 -19.54 29.05
N ARG A 83 -9.73 -20.07 28.13
CA ARG A 83 -8.31 -20.39 28.37
C ARG A 83 -7.38 -19.22 28.05
N LEU A 84 -7.86 -18.15 27.41
CA LEU A 84 -7.03 -16.97 27.15
C LEU A 84 -6.84 -16.21 28.48
N PRO A 85 -5.59 -15.98 28.92
CA PRO A 85 -5.35 -15.17 30.10
C PRO A 85 -5.86 -13.75 29.82
N HIS A 86 -6.73 -13.25 30.70
CA HIS A 86 -7.16 -11.86 30.63
C HIS A 86 -5.97 -10.98 30.97
N VAL A 87 -5.50 -10.20 29.98
CA VAL A 87 -4.50 -9.15 30.23
C VAL A 87 -5.24 -8.01 30.90
N ASP A 88 -4.77 -7.56 32.06
CA ASP A 88 -5.33 -6.40 32.75
C ASP A 88 -5.45 -5.23 31.77
N LEU A 89 -6.64 -4.64 31.71
CA LEU A 89 -6.90 -3.49 30.85
C LEU A 89 -5.91 -2.39 31.22
N ASN A 90 -5.10 -1.96 30.26
CA ASN A 90 -4.17 -0.86 30.45
C ASN A 90 -4.95 0.46 30.43
N ASN A 91 -5.50 0.83 31.59
CA ASN A 91 -6.26 2.06 31.80
C ASN A 91 -5.40 3.33 31.60
N ASP A 92 -4.08 3.20 31.45
CA ASP A 92 -3.15 4.29 31.17
C ASP A 92 -3.42 4.94 29.80
N LEU A 93 -4.03 4.20 28.87
CA LEU A 93 -4.46 4.73 27.57
C LEU A 93 -5.78 5.51 27.63
N ASP A 94 -6.60 5.28 28.66
CA ASP A 94 -7.87 5.99 28.91
C ASP A 94 -7.66 7.27 29.74
N LEU A 95 -6.46 7.49 30.28
CA LEU A 95 -6.11 8.71 30.98
C LEU A 95 -6.00 9.87 30.00
N PRO A 96 -6.71 10.99 30.22
CA PRO A 96 -6.56 12.17 29.38
C PRO A 96 -5.13 12.67 29.49
N ARG A 97 -4.46 12.81 28.35
CA ARG A 97 -3.09 13.32 28.25
C ARG A 97 -2.95 14.63 29.03
N SER A 98 -2.01 14.69 29.97
CA SER A 98 -1.83 15.88 30.80
C SER A 98 -1.32 17.07 29.98
N LEU A 99 -1.86 18.25 30.27
CA LEU A 99 -1.43 19.51 29.65
C LEU A 99 0.07 19.74 29.88
N THR A 100 0.59 19.41 31.06
CA THR A 100 2.01 19.57 31.40
C THR A 100 2.92 18.66 30.58
N GLU A 101 2.48 17.44 30.28
CA GLU A 101 3.23 16.51 29.42
C GLU A 101 3.22 16.97 27.97
N THR A 102 2.10 17.53 27.50
CA THR A 102 1.99 18.12 26.17
C THR A 102 2.92 19.33 26.03
N ILE A 103 2.94 20.23 27.01
CA ILE A 103 3.85 21.39 27.01
C ILE A 103 5.32 20.94 27.02
N ARG A 104 5.67 19.95 27.85
CA ARG A 104 7.04 19.43 27.96
C ARG A 104 7.52 18.78 26.66
N THR A 105 6.66 17.98 26.02
CA THR A 105 7.01 17.30 24.77
C THR A 105 7.17 18.31 23.64
N VAL A 106 6.26 19.27 23.48
CA VAL A 106 6.38 20.36 22.49
C VAL A 106 7.68 21.14 22.67
N GLN A 107 8.05 21.51 23.89
CA GLN A 107 9.31 22.20 24.18
C GLN A 107 10.55 21.36 23.80
N GLN A 108 10.50 20.03 24.01
CA GLN A 108 11.59 19.13 23.61
C GLN A 108 11.68 18.92 22.10
N ILE A 109 10.56 19.05 21.38
CA ILE A 109 10.51 18.92 19.92
C ILE A 109 11.01 20.21 19.26
N SER A 110 10.71 21.38 19.82
CA SER A 110 11.16 22.70 19.34
C SER A 110 12.64 23.01 19.55
N GLY A 111 13.44 22.09 20.09
CA GLY A 111 14.87 22.27 20.38
C GLY A 111 15.81 22.22 19.16
N GLY A 112 15.38 22.74 18.00
CA GLY A 112 16.22 22.83 16.80
C GLY A 112 16.51 21.49 16.10
N LYS A 113 15.60 20.52 16.21
CA LYS A 113 15.71 19.25 15.47
C LYS A 113 15.41 19.47 13.98
N ALA A 114 16.10 18.75 13.10
CA ALA A 114 15.80 18.78 11.67
C ALA A 114 14.38 18.21 11.40
N PRO A 115 13.67 18.73 10.39
CA PRO A 115 12.40 18.18 9.93
C PRO A 115 12.51 16.68 9.62
N GLY A 116 11.44 15.94 9.88
CA GLY A 116 11.35 14.53 9.53
C GLY A 116 11.20 14.31 8.02
N THR A 117 10.96 13.06 7.60
CA THR A 117 10.69 12.69 6.20
C THR A 117 9.45 13.41 5.62
N ASP A 118 8.58 13.89 6.50
CA ASP A 118 7.41 14.70 6.18
C ASP A 118 7.75 16.18 5.89
N ALA A 119 9.02 16.57 6.06
CA ALA A 119 9.56 17.91 5.86
C ALA A 119 8.90 19.00 6.72
N PHE A 120 8.18 18.64 7.78
CA PHE A 120 7.58 19.62 8.69
C PHE A 120 8.58 20.10 9.75
N PRO A 121 8.84 21.42 9.83
CA PRO A 121 9.68 21.96 10.89
C PRO A 121 9.01 21.78 12.27
N PRO A 122 9.75 21.40 13.32
CA PRO A 122 9.22 21.33 14.67
C PRO A 122 8.65 22.66 15.19
N GLU A 123 9.05 23.79 14.59
CA GLU A 123 8.55 25.14 14.86
C GLU A 123 7.08 25.37 14.45
N VAL A 124 6.53 24.48 13.62
CA VAL A 124 5.11 24.51 13.21
C VAL A 124 4.18 24.08 14.35
N TYR A 125 4.69 23.31 15.33
CA TYR A 125 3.95 22.97 16.54
C TYR A 125 4.01 24.13 17.56
N LYS A 126 3.11 25.10 17.41
CA LYS A 126 2.90 26.16 18.41
C LYS A 126 1.88 25.70 19.45
N HIS A 127 2.17 25.99 20.72
CA HIS A 127 1.23 25.76 21.81
C HIS A 127 0.27 26.96 21.88
N ASP A 128 -0.90 26.84 21.26
CA ASP A 128 -2.01 27.75 21.53
C ASP A 128 -2.51 27.44 22.94
N THR A 129 -1.90 28.06 23.95
CA THR A 129 -2.54 28.19 25.25
C THR A 129 -3.77 29.04 25.03
N LEU A 130 -4.92 28.41 24.78
CA LEU A 130 -6.20 29.11 24.73
C LEU A 130 -6.43 29.79 26.09
N PRO A 131 -6.68 31.11 26.08
CA PRO A 131 -7.96 31.59 26.54
C PRO A 131 -8.86 31.75 25.32
N ARG A 132 -10.05 31.16 25.44
CA ARG A 132 -11.26 31.43 24.65
C ARG A 132 -11.24 32.85 24.07
N ASP A 133 -11.03 32.98 22.77
CA ASP A 133 -11.84 33.81 21.86
C ASP A 133 -11.45 33.56 20.39
N MET A 134 -12.46 33.23 19.59
CA MET A 134 -12.35 32.92 18.16
C MET A 134 -12.10 34.18 17.32
N ALA A 135 -11.23 34.02 16.31
CA ALA A 135 -11.22 34.60 14.95
C ALA A 135 -10.03 35.52 14.61
N PRO A 136 -9.67 35.63 13.31
CA PRO A 136 -9.50 34.57 12.32
C PRO A 136 -8.08 34.58 11.72
N TRP A 137 -7.65 33.42 11.22
CA TRP A 137 -6.38 33.20 10.52
C TRP A 137 -6.26 34.10 9.29
N THR A 138 -5.59 35.23 9.41
CA THR A 138 -5.08 35.95 8.23
C THR A 138 -3.64 36.38 8.46
N SER A 139 -2.82 36.10 7.44
CA SER A 139 -1.39 36.44 7.30
C SER A 139 -0.38 35.58 8.04
N TYR A 140 -0.14 34.38 7.51
CA TYR A 140 1.23 33.83 7.45
C TYR A 140 1.80 34.14 6.06
N SER A 141 2.41 35.31 5.92
CA SER A 141 3.23 35.66 4.76
C SER A 141 4.70 35.54 5.17
N GLY A 142 5.34 34.41 4.86
CA GLY A 142 6.73 34.20 5.23
C GLY A 142 7.33 32.86 4.84
N PHE A 143 7.02 32.33 3.66
CA PHE A 143 7.85 31.28 3.06
C PHE A 143 8.88 31.96 2.15
N GLN A 144 10.05 32.26 2.71
CA GLN A 144 11.19 32.70 1.92
C GLN A 144 11.84 31.47 1.27
N ARG A 145 11.72 31.42 -0.05
CA ARG A 145 12.27 30.40 -0.95
C ARG A 145 13.79 30.34 -0.80
N CYS A 146 14.31 29.24 -0.27
CA CYS A 146 15.74 28.97 -0.21
C CYS A 146 16.19 28.33 -1.53
N ASP A 147 16.40 29.14 -2.57
CA ASP A 147 17.05 28.69 -3.80
C ASP A 147 18.57 28.71 -3.60
N HIS A 148 19.14 27.63 -3.07
CA HIS A 148 20.58 27.35 -3.20
C HIS A 148 20.84 25.84 -3.33
N CYS A 149 20.94 25.38 -4.58
CA CYS A 149 21.59 24.12 -4.92
C CYS A 149 23.02 24.40 -5.39
N PRO A 150 24.07 23.87 -4.75
CA PRO A 150 25.39 23.78 -5.37
C PRO A 150 25.46 22.51 -6.23
N SER A 151 25.72 22.70 -7.52
CA SER A 151 25.98 21.64 -8.50
C SER A 151 27.32 20.95 -8.18
N LEU A 152 27.31 19.65 -7.89
CA LEU A 152 28.53 18.85 -7.89
C LEU A 152 28.85 18.41 -9.32
N GLN A 153 29.78 19.11 -9.96
CA GLN A 153 30.46 18.66 -11.16
C GLN A 153 31.38 17.48 -10.80
N THR A 154 31.17 16.36 -11.49
CA THR A 154 32.12 15.24 -11.53
C THR A 154 33.03 15.49 -12.74
N GLU A 155 34.22 16.02 -12.49
CA GLU A 155 35.32 15.96 -13.48
C GLU A 155 36.14 14.71 -13.16
N GLY A 156 36.33 13.88 -14.19
CA GLY A 156 37.08 12.65 -14.13
C GLY A 156 38.56 12.87 -14.44
N ASP A 157 39.41 12.14 -13.73
CA ASP A 157 40.80 11.93 -14.15
C ASP A 157 40.86 10.79 -15.19
N PRO A 158 41.59 10.96 -16.31
CA PRO A 158 42.09 9.83 -17.05
C PRO A 158 43.53 9.52 -16.64
N ALA A 159 43.77 8.24 -16.33
CA ALA A 159 45.10 7.66 -16.22
C ALA A 159 45.81 7.64 -17.58
N THR A 160 47.11 7.95 -17.64
CA THR A 160 48.07 7.18 -18.46
C THR A 160 49.54 7.38 -18.02
N LEU A 161 50.22 6.23 -17.94
CA LEU A 161 51.67 5.93 -17.90
C LEU A 161 52.45 6.19 -16.60
#